data_AF-A0A1B8XZP9-F1
#
_entry.id   AF-A0A1B8XZP9-F1
#
_cell.length_a   1.000
_cell.length_b   1.000
_cell.length_c   1.000
_cell.angle_alpha   90.00
_cell.angle_beta   90.00
_cell.angle_gamma   90.00
#
_symmetry.space_group_name_H-M   'P 1'
#
loop_
_entity.id
_entity.type
_entity.pdbx_description
1 polymer ?
#
loop_
_entity_poly.entity_id
_entity_poly.type
_entity_poly.pdbx_seq_one_letter_code
_entity_poly.pdbx_strand_id
1 'polypeptide(L)'
;EKEDVPVDMPNGEHGCYYFDQLRYNELWLKVGDCVYIKSHGLVRPRVGRIEKMWVRDGAAYFFGPIFIHPEETIHEPTKMFYKKEMFLSNLEESCPMTCIL
;
A
#
# COMPACT_ATOMS: atom_id res chain seq x y z
N GLU A 1 -8.81 -18.38 -14.91
CA GLU A 1 -9.11 -18.18 -13.47
C GLU A 1 -8.00 -17.32 -12.89
N LYS A 2 -8.25 -16.47 -11.89
CA LYS A 2 -7.16 -15.74 -11.22
C LYS A 2 -6.65 -16.62 -10.07
N GLU A 3 -5.35 -16.66 -9.87
CA GLU A 3 -4.66 -17.47 -8.85
C GLU A 3 -3.58 -16.67 -8.12
N ASP A 4 -3.16 -17.13 -6.95
CA ASP A 4 -2.00 -16.53 -6.28
C ASP A 4 -0.73 -16.83 -7.08
N VAL A 5 0.14 -15.84 -7.22
CA VAL A 5 1.40 -15.97 -7.97
C VAL A 5 2.56 -15.82 -6.99
N PRO A 6 3.08 -16.92 -6.41
CA PRO A 6 4.22 -16.87 -5.50
C PRO A 6 5.50 -16.48 -6.23
N VAL A 7 6.40 -15.78 -5.54
CA VAL A 7 7.67 -15.32 -6.08
C VAL A 7 8.81 -15.67 -5.12
N ASP A 8 9.88 -16.21 -5.68
CA ASP A 8 11.13 -16.38 -4.95
C ASP A 8 11.76 -15.01 -4.71
N MET A 9 11.95 -14.67 -3.44
CA MET A 9 12.64 -13.45 -3.03
C MET A 9 13.94 -13.83 -2.32
N PRO A 10 15.10 -13.83 -3.03
CA PRO A 10 16.38 -14.31 -2.47
C PRO A 10 16.83 -13.53 -1.23
N ASN A 11 16.44 -12.25 -1.14
CA ASN A 11 16.73 -11.37 -0.01
C ASN A 11 15.52 -11.19 0.91
N GLY A 12 14.55 -12.11 0.85
CA GLY A 12 13.35 -12.08 1.67
C GLY A 12 13.63 -12.44 3.13
N GLU A 13 12.78 -11.95 4.04
CA GLU A 13 12.87 -12.32 5.45
C GLU A 13 12.45 -13.78 5.68
N HIS A 14 13.10 -14.46 6.64
CA HIS A 14 12.73 -15.81 7.02
C HIS A 14 11.27 -15.89 7.51
N GLY A 15 10.52 -16.85 6.98
CA GLY A 15 9.10 -17.05 7.31
C GLY A 15 8.13 -16.18 6.50
N CYS A 16 8.62 -15.32 5.60
CA CYS A 16 7.81 -14.57 4.65
C CYS A 16 7.70 -15.32 3.32
N TYR A 17 6.47 -15.48 2.84
CA TYR A 17 6.16 -16.02 1.52
C TYR A 17 5.70 -14.88 0.61
N TYR A 18 6.42 -14.58 -0.46
CA TYR A 18 6.19 -13.41 -1.31
C TYR A 18 5.33 -13.72 -2.54
N PHE A 19 4.61 -12.72 -3.03
CA PHE A 19 3.67 -12.88 -4.14
C PHE A 19 3.70 -11.67 -5.09
N ASP A 20 3.53 -11.92 -6.40
CA ASP A 20 3.25 -10.91 -7.43
C ASP A 20 1.75 -10.66 -7.60
N GLN A 21 0.92 -11.65 -7.24
CA GLN A 21 -0.53 -11.55 -7.14
C GLN A 21 -1.02 -12.35 -5.92
N LEU A 22 -1.92 -11.77 -5.13
CA LEU A 22 -2.51 -12.42 -3.95
C LEU A 22 -4.00 -12.09 -3.84
N ARG A 23 -4.83 -13.10 -3.53
CA ARG A 23 -6.24 -12.88 -3.15
C ARG A 23 -6.32 -12.54 -1.66
N TYR A 24 -6.89 -11.39 -1.35
CA TYR A 24 -7.15 -10.96 0.02
C TYR A 24 -8.53 -10.32 0.12
N ASN A 25 -9.38 -10.78 1.07
CA ASN A 25 -10.75 -10.30 1.24
C ASN A 25 -11.55 -10.23 -0.07
N GLU A 26 -11.53 -11.29 -0.89
CA GLU A 26 -12.20 -11.36 -2.20
C GLU A 26 -11.65 -10.40 -3.28
N LEU A 27 -10.62 -9.61 -2.96
CA LEU A 27 -9.92 -8.74 -3.91
C LEU A 27 -8.66 -9.42 -4.42
N TRP A 28 -8.38 -9.25 -5.71
CA TRP A 28 -7.13 -9.64 -6.32
C TRP A 28 -6.20 -8.43 -6.36
N LEU A 29 -5.13 -8.50 -5.58
CA LEU A 29 -4.11 -7.46 -5.49
C LEU A 29 -2.86 -7.90 -6.24
N LYS A 30 -2.21 -6.96 -6.93
CA LYS A 30 -0.94 -7.18 -7.62
C LYS A 30 0.11 -6.16 -7.22
N VAL A 31 1.38 -6.53 -7.39
CA VAL A 31 2.46 -5.55 -7.40
C VAL A 31 2.18 -4.50 -8.48
N GLY A 32 2.28 -3.23 -8.10
CA GLY A 32 1.98 -2.07 -8.93
C GLY A 32 0.62 -1.42 -8.66
N ASP A 33 -0.31 -2.13 -8.01
CA ASP A 33 -1.63 -1.59 -7.69
C ASP A 33 -1.54 -0.48 -6.62
N CYS A 34 -2.44 0.50 -6.73
CA CYS A 34 -2.66 1.52 -5.70
C CYS A 34 -3.93 1.20 -4.92
N VAL A 35 -3.83 1.19 -3.59
CA VAL A 35 -4.92 0.83 -2.67
C VAL A 35 -5.21 1.97 -1.71
N TYR A 36 -6.48 2.15 -1.35
CA TYR A 36 -6.84 3.02 -0.24
C TYR A 36 -6.51 2.33 1.08
N ILE A 37 -5.86 3.07 1.97
CA ILE A 37 -5.51 2.57 3.29
C ILE A 37 -6.13 3.42 4.39
N LYS A 38 -6.63 2.75 5.42
CA LYS A 38 -7.05 3.37 6.66
C LYS A 38 -5.81 3.82 7.45
N SER A 39 -5.62 5.12 7.56
CA SER A 39 -4.55 5.71 8.38
C SER A 39 -5.05 6.02 9.78
N HIS A 40 -4.36 5.54 10.81
CA HIS A 40 -4.74 5.77 12.20
C HIS A 40 -4.69 7.27 12.53
N GLY A 41 -5.77 7.81 13.10
CA GLY A 41 -5.85 9.21 13.51
C GLY A 41 -6.14 10.21 12.38
N LEU A 42 -6.27 9.77 11.13
CA LEU A 42 -6.66 10.63 10.01
C LEU A 42 -8.11 10.38 9.59
N VAL A 43 -8.79 11.46 9.18
CA VAL A 43 -10.18 11.42 8.72
C VAL A 43 -10.27 10.91 7.28
N ARG A 44 -9.28 11.22 6.44
CA ARG A 44 -9.22 10.80 5.04
C ARG A 44 -8.27 9.62 4.88
N PRO A 45 -8.66 8.58 4.13
CA PRO A 45 -7.75 7.52 3.72
C PRO A 45 -6.58 8.08 2.90
N ARG A 46 -5.42 7.47 3.06
CA ARG A 46 -4.26 7.67 2.17
C ARG A 46 -4.27 6.62 1.06
N VAL A 47 -3.38 6.77 0.08
CA VAL A 47 -3.17 5.76 -0.96
C VAL A 47 -1.80 5.13 -0.76
N GLY A 48 -1.73 3.80 -0.70
CA GLY A 48 -0.46 3.07 -0.75
C GLY A 48 -0.27 2.43 -2.11
N ARG A 49 0.95 2.38 -2.63
CA ARG A 49 1.27 1.55 -3.79
C ARG A 49 1.93 0.25 -3.33
N ILE A 50 1.48 -0.87 -3.87
CA ILE A 50 2.05 -2.19 -3.57
C ILE A 50 3.32 -2.36 -4.40
N GLU A 51 4.48 -2.38 -3.75
CA GLU A 51 5.77 -2.70 -4.40
C GLU A 51 6.26 -4.10 -4.03
N LYS A 52 5.88 -4.60 -2.85
CA LYS A 52 6.05 -5.99 -2.43
C LYS A 52 4.84 -6.42 -1.63
N MET A 53 4.52 -7.72 -1.65
CA MET A 53 3.54 -8.30 -0.74
C MET A 53 3.93 -9.71 -0.34
N TRP A 54 3.55 -10.08 0.88
CA TRP A 54 3.90 -11.36 1.47
C TRP A 54 2.90 -11.78 2.53
N VAL A 55 2.92 -13.07 2.85
CA VAL A 55 2.24 -13.65 4.00
C VAL A 55 3.29 -14.11 5.00
N ARG A 56 3.07 -13.81 6.29
CA ARG A 56 3.88 -14.28 7.42
C ARG A 56 2.95 -14.67 8.55
N ASP A 57 3.11 -15.89 9.06
CA ASP A 57 2.31 -16.43 10.17
C ASP A 57 0.78 -16.31 9.95
N GLY A 58 0.34 -16.46 8.69
CA GLY A 58 -1.07 -16.34 8.28
C GLY A 58 -1.59 -14.91 8.09
N ALA A 59 -0.80 -13.88 8.41
CA ALA A 59 -1.13 -12.49 8.17
C ALA A 59 -0.52 -11.98 6.84
N ALA A 60 -1.31 -11.26 6.05
CA ALA A 60 -0.89 -10.68 4.78
C ALA A 60 -0.45 -9.22 4.93
N TYR A 61 0.62 -8.86 4.23
CA TYR A 61 1.25 -7.55 4.28
C TYR A 61 1.59 -7.06 2.88
N PHE A 62 1.69 -5.74 2.73
CA PHE A 62 2.32 -5.11 1.57
C PHE A 62 3.32 -4.05 2.03
N PHE A 63 4.27 -3.74 1.15
CA PHE A 63 5.24 -2.66 1.31
C PHE A 63 5.22 -1.76 0.10
N GLY A 64 5.40 -0.47 0.30
CA GLY A 64 5.66 0.51 -0.75
C GLY A 64 5.38 1.93 -0.28
N PRO A 65 5.43 2.91 -1.21
CA PRO A 65 5.30 4.30 -0.86
C PRO A 65 3.86 4.68 -0.54
N ILE A 66 3.72 5.65 0.37
CA ILE A 66 2.44 6.24 0.74
C ILE A 66 2.26 7.59 0.05
N PHE A 67 1.10 7.80 -0.53
CA PHE A 67 0.67 9.07 -1.08
C PHE A 67 -0.16 9.83 -0.04
N ILE A 68 0.16 11.11 0.13
CA ILE A 68 -0.48 12.02 1.07
C ILE A 68 -1.29 13.08 0.34
N HIS A 69 -2.29 13.62 1.02
CA HIS A 69 -3.06 14.76 0.52
C HIS A 69 -2.21 16.04 0.58
N PRO A 70 -2.42 17.00 -0.34
CA PRO A 70 -1.67 18.26 -0.33
C PRO A 70 -1.74 19.02 0.99
N GLU A 71 -2.88 18.95 1.70
CA GLU A 71 -3.09 19.58 3.02
C GLU A 71 -2.14 19.03 4.11
N GLU A 72 -1.50 17.89 3.87
CA GLU A 72 -0.51 17.28 4.78
C GLU A 72 0.92 17.80 4.55
N THR A 73 1.12 18.69 3.57
CA THR A 73 2.42 19.29 3.24
C THR A 73 2.49 20.77 3.64
N ILE A 74 3.70 21.32 3.74
CA ILE A 74 3.88 22.77 3.88
C ILE A 74 3.73 23.41 2.49
N HIS A 75 2.80 24.34 2.36
CA HIS A 75 2.51 25.04 1.12
C HIS A 75 2.04 26.47 1.40
N GLU A 76 2.14 27.33 0.38
CA GLU A 76 1.66 28.72 0.46
C GLU A 76 0.14 28.77 0.66
N PRO A 77 -0.40 29.70 1.46
CA PRO A 77 -1.85 29.80 1.71
C PRO A 77 -2.72 30.00 0.47
N THR A 78 -2.15 30.54 -0.62
CA THR A 78 -2.85 30.78 -1.89
C THR A 78 -2.71 29.62 -2.88
N LYS A 79 -1.96 28.58 -2.53
CA LYS A 79 -1.77 27.41 -3.40
C LYS A 79 -3.09 26.65 -3.53
N MET A 80 -3.52 26.48 -4.77
CA MET A 80 -4.67 25.64 -5.13
C MET A 80 -4.18 24.28 -5.61
N PHE A 81 -4.92 23.24 -5.26
CA PHE A 81 -4.68 21.85 -5.64
C PHE A 81 -5.88 21.28 -6.41
N TYR A 82 -5.65 20.25 -7.22
CA TYR A 82 -6.75 19.53 -7.86
C TYR A 82 -7.56 18.74 -6.83
N LYS A 83 -8.85 18.54 -7.11
CA LYS A 83 -9.80 17.87 -6.19
C LYS A 83 -9.38 16.47 -5.71
N LYS A 84 -8.58 15.76 -6.51
CA LYS A 84 -8.03 14.42 -6.19
C LYS A 84 -6.52 14.39 -6.35
N GLU A 85 -5.85 15.52 -6.20
CA GLU A 85 -4.40 15.59 -6.21
C GLU A 85 -3.85 14.81 -5.00
N MET A 86 -2.79 14.05 -5.24
CA MET A 86 -2.09 13.27 -4.23
C MET A 86 -0.60 13.44 -4.49
N PHE A 87 0.19 13.51 -3.43
CA PHE A 87 1.65 13.62 -3.54
C PHE A 87 2.31 12.35 -3.05
N LEU A 88 3.28 11.87 -3.83
CA LEU A 88 4.19 10.82 -3.40
C LEU A 88 5.01 11.36 -2.22
N SER A 89 4.85 10.75 -1.04
CA SER A 89 5.68 11.11 0.10
C SER A 89 7.04 10.41 0.03
N ASN A 90 7.96 10.80 0.90
CA ASN A 90 9.23 10.09 1.13
C ASN A 90 9.08 8.90 2.09
N LEU A 91 7.84 8.50 2.41
CA LEU A 91 7.52 7.44 3.35
C LEU A 91 7.21 6.15 2.60
N GLU A 92 7.98 5.12 2.89
CA GLU A 92 7.70 3.73 2.50
C GLU A 92 7.41 2.93 3.76
N GLU A 93 6.30 2.22 3.78
CA GLU A 93 5.84 1.49 4.96
C GLU A 93 5.44 0.06 4.61
N SER A 94 5.68 -0.84 5.56
CA SER A 94 5.05 -2.16 5.58
C SER A 94 3.70 -2.04 6.29
N CYS A 95 2.63 -2.26 5.56
CA CYS A 95 1.26 -2.20 6.09
C CYS A 95 0.63 -3.60 6.11
N PRO A 96 -0.11 -3.97 7.17
CA PRO A 96 -0.95 -5.15 7.10
C PRO A 96 -2.07 -4.92 6.07
N MET A 97 -2.42 -5.93 5.28
CA MET A 97 -3.50 -5.82 4.29
C MET A 97 -4.87 -5.58 4.94
N THR A 98 -5.01 -5.80 6.26
CA THR A 98 -6.19 -5.40 7.05
C THR A 98 -6.45 -3.90 7.06
N CYS A 99 -5.46 -3.06 6.70
CA CYS A 99 -5.64 -1.62 6.54
C CYS A 99 -6.23 -1.21 5.18
N ILE A 100 -6.30 -2.12 4.20
CA ILE A 100 -6.87 -1.85 2.88
C ILE A 100 -8.40 -1.74 3.00
N LEU A 101 -8.98 -0.73 2.34
CA LEU A 101 -10.43 -0.45 2.30
C LEU A 101 -11.14 -1.15 1.14
#